data_AF-A0AAW5YBL7-F1
#
_entry.id   AF-A0AAW5YBL7-F1
#
_cell.length_a   1.000
_cell.length_b   1.000
_cell.length_c   1.000
_cell.angle_alpha   90.00
_cell.angle_beta   90.00
_cell.angle_gamma   90.00
#
_symmetry.space_group_name_H-M   'P 1'
#
loop_
_entity.id
_entity.type
_entity.pdbx_description
1 polymer ?
#
loop_
_entity_poly.entity_id
_entity_poly.type
_entity_poly.pdbx_seq_one_letter_code
_entity_poly.pdbx_strand_id
1 'polypeptide(L)'
;MIIEFDGYGINEYVAGQCVSITKLKRMYLNVKHEGISNGGVIDLFCVRHNYDRIPCSFCKDFISEIVINLDTDYIYLPNSISLSLSFAFVYRTFLPST
;
A
#
# COMPACT_ATOMS: atom_id res chain seq x y z
N MET A 1 0.08 -7.05 10.97
CA MET A 1 -0.03 -7.08 9.50
C MET A 1 0.46 -5.76 8.96
N ILE A 2 1.49 -5.80 8.12
CA ILE A 2 2.00 -4.64 7.39
C ILE A 2 1.32 -4.58 6.03
N ILE A 3 0.70 -3.44 5.72
CA ILE A 3 -0.02 -3.18 4.47
C ILE A 3 0.68 -2.04 3.76
N GLU A 4 0.93 -2.22 2.47
CA GLU A 4 1.33 -1.15 1.56
C GLU A 4 0.11 -0.61 0.83
N PHE A 5 -0.06 0.70 0.87
CA PHE A 5 -0.99 1.44 0.03
C PHE A 5 -0.22 2.05 -1.13
N ASP A 6 -0.48 1.54 -2.33
CA ASP A 6 0.18 1.94 -3.57
C ASP A 6 -0.83 2.65 -4.49
N GLY A 7 -0.42 3.76 -5.09
CA GLY A 7 -1.25 4.49 -6.05
C GLY A 7 -0.49 5.66 -6.65
N TYR A 8 -1.13 6.38 -7.57
CA TYR A 8 -0.49 7.50 -8.24
C TYR A 8 0.04 8.56 -7.24
N GLY A 9 1.36 8.62 -7.08
CA GLY A 9 2.04 9.52 -6.15
C GLY A 9 1.94 9.12 -4.67
N ILE A 10 1.45 7.92 -4.36
CA ILE A 10 1.26 7.42 -3.00
C ILE A 10 1.97 6.07 -2.84
N ASN A 11 2.86 6.00 -1.85
CA ASN A 11 3.48 4.76 -1.41
C ASN A 11 3.64 4.86 0.11
N GLU A 12 2.61 4.41 0.82
CA GLU A 12 2.53 4.50 2.29
C GLU A 12 2.36 3.12 2.90
N TYR A 13 2.91 2.94 4.10
CA TYR A 13 2.85 1.69 4.82
C TYR A 13 2.11 1.88 6.13
N VAL A 14 1.28 0.91 6.51
CA VAL A 14 0.59 0.90 7.79
C VAL A 14 0.77 -0.45 8.48
N ALA A 15 0.78 -0.45 9.80
CA ALA A 15 0.83 -1.64 10.64
C ALA A 15 -0.37 -1.72 11.58
N GLY A 16 -0.92 -2.91 11.75
CA GLY A 16 -2.02 -3.13 12.67
C GLY A 16 -2.37 -4.59 12.86
N GLN A 17 -3.59 -4.83 13.35
CA GLN A 17 -4.08 -6.17 13.68
C GLN A 17 -4.09 -7.11 12.45
N CYS A 18 -3.57 -8.33 12.59
CA CYS A 18 -3.70 -9.33 11.54
C CYS A 18 -5.17 -9.75 11.32
N VAL A 19 -5.64 -9.64 10.08
CA VAL A 19 -6.99 -10.00 9.66
C VAL A 19 -6.94 -10.78 8.34
N SER A 20 -8.01 -11.51 8.01
CA SER A 20 -8.10 -12.16 6.70
C SER A 20 -8.22 -11.14 5.57
N ILE A 21 -7.73 -11.49 4.37
CA ILE A 21 -7.82 -10.64 3.16
C ILE A 21 -9.28 -10.22 2.88
N THR A 22 -10.23 -11.14 3.05
CA THR A 22 -11.67 -10.83 2.87
C THR A 22 -12.17 -9.77 3.84
N LYS A 23 -11.73 -9.83 5.11
CA LYS A 23 -12.08 -8.82 6.11
C LYS A 23 -11.39 -7.48 5.79
N LEU A 24 -10.11 -7.52 5.42
CA LEU A 24 -9.35 -6.34 5.00
C LEU A 24 -10.02 -5.62 3.82
N LYS A 25 -10.43 -6.38 2.79
CA LYS A 25 -11.13 -5.83 1.62
C LYS A 25 -12.40 -5.08 2.02
N ARG A 26 -13.18 -5.64 2.95
CA ARG A 26 -14.39 -4.98 3.45
C ARG A 26 -14.08 -3.70 4.21
N MET A 27 -13.03 -3.70 5.03
CA MET A 27 -12.58 -2.52 5.78
C MET A 27 -12.13 -1.41 4.82
N TYR A 28 -11.31 -1.75 3.83
CA TYR A 28 -10.85 -0.81 2.80
C TYR A 28 -12.01 -0.20 2.01
N LEU A 29 -12.91 -1.02 1.46
CA LEU A 29 -14.04 -0.55 0.65
C LEU A 29 -15.00 0.34 1.46
N ASN A 30 -15.22 0.04 2.74
CA ASN A 30 -16.05 0.85 3.62
C ASN A 30 -15.55 2.31 3.68
N VAL A 31 -14.24 2.50 3.72
CA VAL A 31 -13.60 3.82 3.74
C VAL A 31 -13.55 4.44 2.33
N LYS A 32 -13.21 3.66 1.30
CA LYS A 32 -13.09 4.14 -0.08
C LYS A 32 -14.40 4.71 -0.63
N HIS A 33 -15.54 4.12 -0.27
CA HIS A 33 -16.86 4.57 -0.71
C HIS A 33 -17.29 5.93 -0.13
N GLU A 34 -16.55 6.51 0.81
CA GLU A 34 -16.84 7.86 1.34
C GLU A 34 -16.43 9.00 0.38
N GLY A 35 -15.88 8.67 -0.80
CA GLY A 35 -15.61 9.66 -1.86
C GLY A 35 -14.47 10.62 -1.55
N ILE A 36 -13.60 10.25 -0.62
CA ILE A 36 -12.42 11.02 -0.21
C ILE A 36 -11.20 10.74 -1.11
N SER A 37 -10.22 11.65 -1.08
CA SER A 37 -8.96 11.47 -1.82
C SER A 37 -8.19 10.25 -1.32
N ASN A 38 -7.33 9.68 -2.16
CA ASN A 38 -6.53 8.49 -1.83
C ASN A 38 -5.70 8.67 -0.53
N GLY A 39 -5.09 9.84 -0.31
CA GLY A 39 -4.40 10.12 0.97
C GLY A 39 -5.36 10.15 2.17
N GLY A 40 -6.56 10.74 1.98
CA GLY A 40 -7.61 10.74 2.99
C GLY A 40 -8.15 9.34 3.31
N VAL A 41 -8.17 8.42 2.33
CA VAL A 41 -8.54 7.01 2.55
C VAL A 41 -7.61 6.37 3.57
N ILE A 42 -6.29 6.61 3.48
CA ILE A 42 -5.31 6.00 4.38
C ILE A 42 -5.48 6.53 5.79
N ASP A 43 -5.63 7.86 5.94
CA ASP A 43 -5.91 8.51 7.22
C ASP A 43 -7.15 7.93 7.91
N LEU A 44 -8.26 7.89 7.17
CA LEU A 44 -9.52 7.41 7.72
C LEU A 44 -9.47 5.90 8.01
N PHE A 45 -8.78 5.12 7.19
CA PHE A 45 -8.54 3.71 7.44
C PHE A 45 -7.77 3.49 8.75
N CYS A 46 -6.70 4.25 8.97
CA CYS A 46 -5.90 4.18 10.19
C CYS A 46 -6.74 4.48 11.44
N VAL A 47 -7.45 5.61 11.43
CA VAL A 47 -8.29 6.04 12.56
C VAL A 47 -9.43 5.06 12.84
N ARG A 48 -10.15 4.60 11.82
CA ARG A 48 -11.35 3.76 12.00
C ARG A 48 -10.99 2.33 12.40
N HIS A 49 -9.82 1.85 12.02
CA HIS A 49 -9.45 0.44 12.18
C HIS A 49 -8.26 0.20 13.11
N ASN A 50 -7.76 1.24 13.78
CA ASN A 50 -6.61 1.18 14.69
C ASN A 50 -5.38 0.60 14.01
N TYR A 51 -5.04 1.17 12.85
CA TYR A 51 -3.77 0.95 12.18
C TYR A 51 -2.91 2.19 12.35
N ASP A 52 -1.61 1.98 12.50
CA ASP A 52 -0.63 3.05 12.64
C ASP A 52 0.15 3.20 11.33
N ARG A 53 0.36 4.45 10.91
CA ARG A 53 1.27 4.74 9.80
C ARG A 53 2.71 4.42 10.18
N ILE A 54 3.40 3.76 9.27
CA ILE A 54 4.84 3.56 9.35
C ILE A 54 5.52 4.78 8.69
N PRO A 55 6.43 5.46 9.39
CA PRO A 55 7.14 6.61 8.81
C PRO A 55 7.95 6.21 7.57
N CYS A 56 7.94 7.07 6.55
CA CYS A 56 8.62 6.82 5.27
C CYS A 56 10.12 6.51 5.39
N SER A 57 10.76 6.98 6.47
CA SER A 57 12.16 6.68 6.78
C SER A 57 12.45 5.18 6.88
N PHE A 58 11.45 4.36 7.19
CA PHE A 58 11.61 2.92 7.34
C PHE A 58 11.08 2.10 6.15
N CYS A 59 10.45 2.73 5.16
CA CYS A 59 9.77 2.01 4.06
C CYS A 59 10.70 1.14 3.22
N LYS A 60 11.99 1.48 3.09
CA LYS A 60 12.97 0.68 2.34
C LYS A 60 13.30 -0.66 3.00
N ASP A 61 13.06 -0.77 4.31
CA ASP A 61 13.43 -1.91 5.12
C ASP A 61 12.25 -2.87 5.37
N PHE A 62 11.04 -2.49 4.92
CA PHE A 62 9.83 -3.29 5.12
C PHE A 62 9.42 -4.06 3.88
N ILE A 63 9.15 -5.34 4.08
CA ILE A 63 8.40 -6.17 3.14
C ILE A 63 6.95 -6.15 3.62
N SER A 64 6.06 -5.54 2.83
CA SER A 64 4.63 -5.57 3.10
C SER A 64 4.12 -7.02 3.03
N GLU A 65 3.13 -7.37 3.85
CA GLU A 65 2.47 -8.68 3.76
C GLU A 65 1.37 -8.65 2.69
N ILE A 66 0.78 -7.47 2.48
CA ILE A 66 -0.30 -7.21 1.52
C ILE A 66 -0.06 -5.84 0.87
N VAL A 67 -0.38 -5.74 -0.41
CA VAL A 67 -0.48 -4.47 -1.14
C VAL A 67 -1.94 -4.20 -1.49
N ILE A 68 -2.38 -2.96 -1.27
CA ILE A 68 -3.66 -2.42 -1.72
C ILE A 68 -3.35 -1.33 -2.76
N ASN A 69 -3.72 -1.57 -4.01
CA ASN A 69 -3.61 -0.58 -5.07
C ASN A 69 -4.84 0.34 -5.05
N LEU A 70 -4.63 1.61 -4.71
CA LEU A 70 -5.66 2.62 -4.53
C LEU A 70 -6.32 3.08 -5.84
N ASP A 71 -5.65 2.87 -6.97
CA ASP A 71 -6.16 3.29 -8.29
C ASP A 71 -7.05 2.21 -8.91
N THR A 72 -6.82 0.94 -8.58
CA THR A 72 -7.54 -0.23 -9.14
C THR A 72 -8.39 -0.98 -8.10
N ASP A 73 -8.28 -0.60 -6.83
CA ASP A 73 -8.88 -1.30 -5.68
C ASP A 73 -8.46 -2.78 -5.56
N TYR A 74 -7.36 -3.16 -6.20
CA TYR A 74 -6.84 -4.52 -6.20
C TYR A 74 -6.02 -4.78 -4.94
N ILE A 75 -6.28 -5.92 -4.29
CA ILE A 75 -5.57 -6.35 -3.07
C ILE A 75 -4.84 -7.64 -3.38
N TYR A 76 -3.53 -7.67 -3.18
CA TYR A 76 -2.69 -8.80 -3.53
C TYR A 76 -1.56 -9.02 -2.52
N LEU A 77 -1.05 -10.24 -2.49
CA LEU A 77 0.18 -10.55 -1.78
C LEU A 77 1.35 -10.11 -2.65
N PRO A 78 2.31 -9.32 -2.14
CA PRO A 78 3.50 -8.98 -2.90
C PRO A 78 4.26 -10.28 -3.17
N ASN A 79 4.33 -10.67 -4.45
CA ASN A 79 5.16 -11.80 -4.83
C ASN A 79 6.62 -11.45 -4.53
N SER A 80 7.37 -12.37 -3.93
CA SER A 80 8.81 -12.21 -3.66
C SER A 80 9.66 -11.95 -4.93
N ILE A 81 9.09 -12.16 -6.12
CA ILE A 81 9.68 -11.84 -7.43
C ILE A 81 9.28 -10.43 -7.92
N SER A 82 8.22 -9.83 -7.39
CA SER A 82 7.73 -8.50 -7.78
C SER A 82 8.63 -7.37 -7.28
N LEU A 83 9.32 -7.55 -6.13
CA LEU A 83 10.31 -6.59 -5.65
C LEU A 83 11.46 -6.41 -6.66
N SER A 84 11.85 -7.46 -7.39
CA SER A 84 12.84 -7.36 -8.48
C SER A 84 12.31 -6.56 -9.68
N LEU A 85 11.02 -6.71 -10.04
CA LEU A 85 10.42 -6.05 -11.20
C LEU A 85 10.08 -4.58 -10.93
N SER A 86 9.63 -4.22 -9.72
CA SER A 86 9.44 -2.81 -9.33
C SER A 86 10.78 -2.06 -9.31
N PHE A 87 11.84 -2.70 -8.81
CA PHE A 87 13.19 -2.16 -8.92
C PHE A 87 13.66 -2.06 -10.39
N ALA A 88 13.39 -3.07 -11.22
CA ALA A 88 13.78 -3.06 -12.63
C ALA A 88 13.04 -1.97 -13.45
N PHE A 89 11.76 -1.70 -13.15
CA PHE A 89 10.98 -0.68 -13.86
C PHE A 89 11.41 0.75 -13.47
N VAL A 90 11.75 0.98 -12.19
CA VAL A 90 12.26 2.27 -11.71
C VAL A 90 13.67 2.56 -12.21
N TYR A 91 14.54 1.54 -12.36
CA TYR A 91 15.89 1.75 -12.91
C TYR A 91 15.93 1.87 -14.45
N ARG A 92 14.93 1.37 -15.19
CA ARG A 92 14.89 1.49 -16.66
C ARG A 92 14.45 2.87 -17.16
N THR A 93 13.82 3.68 -16.32
CA THR A 93 13.43 5.06 -16.64
C THR A 93 14.46 6.12 -16.22
N PHE A 94 15.54 5.73 -15.52
CA PHE A 94 16.57 6.65 -15.00
C PHE A 94 18.00 6.45 -15.52
N LEU A 95 18.23 5.51 -16.45
CA LEU A 95 19.50 5.49 -17.17
C LEU A 95 19.44 6.47 -18.35
N PRO A 96 20.30 7.51 -18.39
CA PRO A 96 20.43 8.31 -19.60
C PRO A 96 20.97 7.41 -20.70
N SER A 97 20.33 7.46 -21.87
CA SER A 97 20.87 6.89 -23.09
C SER A 97 22.26 7.47 -23.34
N THR A 98 23.30 6.68 -23.05
CA THR A 98 24.65 6.89 -23.59
C THR A 98 24.71 6.47 -25.04
#